data_AF-A0A1Y2FYY0-F1
#
_entry.id   AF-A0A1Y2FYY0-F1
#
_cell.length_a   1.000
_cell.length_b   1.000
_cell.length_c   1.000
_cell.angle_alpha   90.00
_cell.angle_beta   90.00
_cell.angle_gamma   90.00
#
_symmetry.space_group_name_H-M   'P 1'
#
loop_
_entity.id
_entity.type
_entity.pdbx_description
1 polymer ?
#
loop_
_entity_poly.entity_id
_entity_poly.type
_entity_poly.pdbx_seq_one_letter_code
_entity_poly.pdbx_strand_id
1 'polypeptide(L)'
;MALSHRRRWGLTPQDLDFANQEREIEIVPMVRLPLTSSNDGPLAPQFGPFNPPQKAKVPLWFALQMKKKGKCRIVVPGWLSVASLEETLREETSSDDFSPLPRDYVELSNTLLHLASDDFPLHSSSDKVKILLKDIREARQAKIRVGAGALNPVHLAMPHLSSMEILELRPTFSTAFQRLRELNPEAERHEAIAGMWLEKEGEARRRAELGEFERGDAQEGMEEEY
;
A
#
# COMPACT_ATOMS: atom_id res chain seq x y z
N MET A 1 5.80 4.88 28.46
CA MET A 1 4.73 5.86 28.12
C MET A 1 3.63 5.11 27.38
N ALA A 2 2.39 5.14 27.88
CA ALA A 2 1.28 4.46 27.19
C ALA A 2 0.84 5.27 25.97
N LEU A 3 0.68 4.61 24.82
CA LEU A 3 0.17 5.23 23.60
C LEU A 3 -1.29 5.66 23.80
N SER A 4 -1.68 6.80 23.21
CA SER A 4 -3.06 7.31 23.28
C SER A 4 -4.06 6.28 22.73
N HIS A 5 -5.31 6.32 23.20
CA HIS A 5 -6.33 5.33 22.81
C HIS A 5 -6.52 5.23 21.28
N ARG A 6 -6.39 6.34 20.55
CA ARG A 6 -6.43 6.35 19.07
C ARG A 6 -5.28 5.57 18.42
N ARG A 7 -4.09 5.56 19.02
CA ARG A 7 -2.91 4.86 18.50
C ARG A 7 -2.90 3.36 18.82
N ARG A 8 -3.88 2.86 19.59
CA ARG A 8 -4.00 1.42 19.88
C ARG A 8 -4.36 0.58 18.66
N TRP A 9 -4.95 1.19 17.62
CA TRP A 9 -5.34 0.51 16.38
C TRP A 9 -4.34 0.70 15.22
N GLY A 10 -3.19 1.33 15.48
CA GLY A 10 -2.08 1.46 14.53
C GLY A 10 -1.87 2.88 14.01
N LEU A 11 -1.32 2.97 12.80
CA LEU A 11 -1.01 4.21 12.09
C LEU A 11 -2.28 5.02 11.81
N THR A 12 -2.11 6.33 11.67
CA THR A 12 -3.14 7.27 11.19
C THR A 12 -2.89 7.65 9.74
N PRO A 13 -3.89 8.19 9.00
CA PRO A 13 -3.66 8.69 7.64
C PRO A 13 -2.53 9.74 7.57
N GLN A 14 -2.39 10.57 8.61
CA GLN A 14 -1.31 11.54 8.72
C GLN A 14 0.07 10.88 8.85
N ASP A 15 0.14 9.72 9.51
CA ASP A 15 1.39 8.96 9.59
C ASP A 15 1.76 8.35 8.23
N LEU A 16 0.78 8.00 7.40
CA LEU A 16 1.02 7.55 6.01
C LEU A 16 1.52 8.69 5.13
N ASP A 17 0.90 9.87 5.23
CA ASP A 17 1.38 11.08 4.54
C ASP A 17 2.81 11.42 4.96
N PHE A 18 3.11 11.32 6.26
CA PHE A 18 4.47 11.52 6.79
C PHE A 18 5.45 10.48 6.26
N ALA A 19 5.09 9.20 6.24
CA ALA A 19 5.94 8.15 5.69
C ALA A 19 6.22 8.34 4.19
N ASN A 20 5.24 8.87 3.44
CA ASN A 20 5.39 9.16 2.02
C ASN A 20 6.33 10.34 1.74
N GLN A 21 6.61 11.21 2.73
CA GLN A 21 7.51 12.35 2.54
C GLN A 21 8.93 11.95 2.17
N GLU A 22 9.40 10.80 2.65
CA GLU A 22 10.75 10.29 2.37
C GLU A 22 10.84 9.58 1.01
N ARG A 23 9.72 9.43 0.30
CA ARG A 23 9.73 8.82 -1.02
C ARG A 23 10.52 9.69 -1.99
N GLU A 24 11.43 9.05 -2.74
CA GLU A 24 12.15 9.73 -3.82
C GLU A 24 11.24 9.99 -5.02
N ILE A 25 11.21 11.24 -5.48
CA ILE A 25 10.51 11.67 -6.69
C ILE A 25 11.46 12.40 -7.63
N GLU A 26 11.18 12.33 -8.93
CA GLU A 26 11.91 13.08 -9.94
C GLU A 26 11.38 14.51 -10.06
N ILE A 27 12.30 15.47 -10.08
CA ILE A 27 12.01 16.87 -10.36
C ILE A 27 12.89 17.39 -11.49
N VAL A 28 12.39 18.40 -12.19
CA VAL A 28 13.18 19.24 -13.10
C VAL A 28 13.40 20.59 -12.42
N PRO A 29 14.62 20.90 -11.98
CA PRO A 29 14.94 22.20 -11.40
C PRO A 29 14.88 23.28 -12.49
N MET A 30 14.35 24.45 -12.14
CA MET A 30 14.32 25.63 -13.02
C MET A 30 15.45 26.62 -12.70
N VAL A 31 16.10 26.44 -11.55
CA VAL A 31 17.18 27.30 -11.07
C VAL A 31 18.43 26.45 -10.84
N ARG A 32 19.59 27.00 -11.21
CA ARG A 32 20.88 26.40 -10.85
C ARG A 32 21.08 26.54 -9.34
N LEU A 33 21.23 25.42 -8.64
CA LEU A 33 21.52 25.41 -7.21
C LEU A 33 22.78 24.56 -6.98
N PRO A 34 23.78 25.07 -6.25
CA PRO A 34 24.91 24.26 -5.82
C PRO A 34 24.44 23.17 -4.86
N LEU A 35 25.33 22.25 -4.51
CA LEU A 35 25.08 21.22 -3.51
C LEU A 35 24.57 21.87 -2.22
N THR A 36 23.30 21.61 -1.88
CA THR A 36 22.71 22.12 -0.63
C THR A 36 22.86 21.05 0.42
N SER A 37 23.72 21.28 1.41
CA SER A 37 23.65 20.56 2.68
C SER A 37 22.49 21.14 3.50
N SER A 38 21.65 20.30 4.11
CA SER A 38 20.75 20.82 5.15
C SER A 38 21.60 21.44 6.27
N ASN A 39 21.08 22.45 6.95
CA ASN A 39 21.78 23.14 8.04
C ASN A 39 21.92 22.25 9.30
N ASP A 40 21.40 21.03 9.26
CA ASP A 40 21.31 20.07 10.39
C ASP A 40 22.62 19.32 10.68
N GLY A 41 23.76 19.87 10.25
CA GLY A 41 25.09 19.35 10.59
C GLY A 41 25.66 18.35 9.57
N PRO A 42 26.82 17.74 9.90
CA PRO A 42 27.64 16.99 8.93
C PRO A 42 27.05 15.67 8.42
N LEU A 43 25.96 15.18 9.05
CA LEU A 43 25.24 13.97 8.64
C LEU A 43 23.99 14.26 7.81
N ALA A 44 23.70 15.53 7.54
CA ALA A 44 22.54 15.90 6.76
C ALA A 44 22.64 15.37 5.31
N PRO A 45 21.52 14.88 4.74
CA PRO A 45 21.49 14.50 3.33
C PRO A 45 21.81 15.72 2.47
N GLN A 46 22.74 15.52 1.54
CA GLN A 46 23.17 16.55 0.60
C GLN A 46 22.39 16.34 -0.70
N PHE A 47 21.72 17.40 -1.17
CA PHE A 47 20.95 17.37 -2.41
C PHE A 47 21.58 18.27 -3.46
N GLY A 48 21.69 17.79 -4.70
CA GLY A 48 22.27 18.52 -5.82
C GLY A 48 23.69 18.06 -6.19
N PRO A 49 24.42 18.80 -7.05
CA PRO A 49 24.05 20.09 -7.64
C PRO A 49 22.88 19.97 -8.63
N PHE A 50 21.97 20.95 -8.61
CA PHE A 50 20.83 21.01 -9.50
C PHE A 50 21.16 21.87 -10.71
N ASN A 51 21.23 21.25 -11.89
CA ASN A 51 21.51 21.92 -13.16
C ASN A 51 20.32 21.78 -14.11
N PRO A 52 19.55 22.86 -14.34
CA PRO A 52 18.47 22.84 -15.33
C PRO A 52 19.01 22.52 -16.75
N PRO A 53 18.29 21.74 -17.58
CA PRO A 53 17.01 21.07 -17.34
C PRO A 53 17.16 19.60 -16.89
N GLN A 54 18.29 19.21 -16.30
CA GLN A 54 18.55 17.82 -15.92
C GLN A 54 17.62 17.37 -14.78
N LYS A 55 16.99 16.21 -14.95
CA LYS A 55 16.19 15.58 -13.90
C LYS A 55 17.05 15.24 -12.69
N ALA A 56 16.52 15.48 -11.50
CA ALA A 56 17.16 15.10 -10.25
C ALA A 56 16.16 14.33 -9.37
N LYS A 57 16.66 13.33 -8.64
CA LYS A 57 15.89 12.60 -7.64
C LYS A 57 16.07 13.26 -6.29
N VAL A 58 14.96 13.57 -5.64
CA VAL A 58 14.93 14.17 -4.30
C VAL A 58 13.76 13.59 -3.50
N PRO A 59 13.80 13.63 -2.17
CA PRO A 59 12.64 13.29 -1.35
C PRO A 59 11.44 14.19 -1.67
N LEU A 60 10.24 13.63 -1.54
CA LEU A 60 8.98 14.32 -1.82
C LEU A 60 8.86 15.60 -0.99
N TRP A 61 9.19 15.58 0.30
CA TRP A 61 9.14 16.80 1.13
C TRP A 61 10.00 17.93 0.54
N PHE A 62 11.19 17.61 0.02
CA PHE A 62 12.09 18.60 -0.55
C PHE A 62 11.57 19.12 -1.89
N ALA A 63 11.07 18.23 -2.75
CA ALA A 63 10.40 18.60 -4.00
C ALA A 63 9.24 19.58 -3.76
N LEU A 64 8.39 19.32 -2.76
CA LEU A 64 7.26 20.19 -2.42
C LEU A 64 7.71 21.56 -1.93
N GLN A 65 8.80 21.65 -1.16
CA GLN A 65 9.34 22.95 -0.72
C GLN A 65 9.94 23.74 -1.88
N MET A 66 10.61 23.08 -2.82
CA MET A 66 11.11 23.72 -4.04
C MET A 66 9.96 24.19 -4.94
N LYS A 67 8.90 23.39 -5.05
CA LYS A 67 7.69 23.71 -5.83
C LYS A 67 6.97 24.93 -5.26
N LYS A 68 6.76 25.01 -3.94
CA LYS A 68 6.19 26.19 -3.25
C LYS A 68 7.00 27.46 -3.50
N LYS A 69 8.32 27.34 -3.69
CA LYS A 69 9.22 28.46 -4.02
C LYS A 69 9.33 28.75 -5.52
N GLY A 70 8.61 28.01 -6.38
CA GLY A 70 8.67 28.16 -7.83
C GLY A 70 10.01 27.76 -8.47
N LYS A 71 10.80 26.91 -7.81
CA LYS A 71 12.18 26.56 -8.23
C LYS A 71 12.29 25.24 -8.98
N CYS A 72 11.24 24.43 -9.01
CA CYS A 72 11.20 23.17 -9.73
C CYS A 72 9.82 22.87 -10.29
N ARG A 73 9.81 22.01 -11.31
CA ARG A 73 8.65 21.31 -11.82
C ARG A 73 8.73 19.85 -11.40
N ILE A 74 7.68 19.32 -10.79
CA ILE A 74 7.63 17.91 -10.39
C ILE A 74 7.32 17.07 -11.61
N VAL A 75 8.05 15.96 -11.79
CA VAL A 75 7.74 15.00 -12.84
C VAL A 75 6.66 14.06 -12.31
N VAL A 76 5.48 14.09 -12.92
CA VAL A 76 4.37 13.21 -12.55
C VAL A 76 4.74 11.76 -12.84
N PRO A 77 4.56 10.83 -11.89
CA PRO A 77 4.83 9.40 -12.12
C PRO A 77 4.00 8.83 -13.28
N GLY A 78 4.58 7.93 -14.07
CA GLY A 78 3.93 7.39 -15.27
C GLY A 78 2.63 6.59 -15.01
N TRP A 79 2.46 6.02 -13.81
CA TRP A 79 1.23 5.36 -13.40
C TRP A 79 0.09 6.36 -13.13
N LEU A 80 0.40 7.62 -12.80
CA LEU A 80 -0.56 8.68 -12.54
C LEU A 80 -0.90 9.45 -13.83
N SER A 81 -1.08 8.71 -14.92
CA SER A 81 -1.52 9.23 -16.21
C SER A 81 -2.95 8.78 -16.50
N VAL A 82 -3.70 9.55 -17.29
CA VAL A 82 -5.08 9.18 -17.64
C VAL A 82 -5.15 7.81 -18.31
N ALA A 83 -4.26 7.54 -19.29
CA ALA A 83 -4.23 6.26 -20.00
C ALA A 83 -3.91 5.08 -19.05
N SER A 84 -2.95 5.26 -18.14
CA SER A 84 -2.58 4.23 -17.16
C SER A 84 -3.73 3.95 -16.19
N LEU A 85 -4.42 5.00 -15.71
CA LEU A 85 -5.52 4.86 -14.76
C LEU A 85 -6.79 4.28 -15.39
N GLU A 86 -7.09 4.60 -16.66
CA GLU A 86 -8.17 3.97 -17.41
C GLU A 86 -7.94 2.46 -17.54
N GLU A 87 -6.70 2.07 -17.83
CA GLU A 87 -6.32 0.66 -17.89
C GLU A 87 -6.43 -0.03 -16.54
N THR A 88 -5.91 0.58 -15.47
CA THR A 88 -6.05 0.08 -14.10
C THR A 88 -7.52 -0.08 -13.70
N LEU A 89 -8.38 0.88 -14.02
CA LEU A 89 -9.82 0.79 -13.73
C LEU A 89 -10.48 -0.37 -14.50
N ARG A 90 -10.08 -0.58 -15.76
CA ARG A 90 -10.56 -1.69 -16.58
C ARG A 90 -10.14 -3.03 -15.98
N GLU A 91 -8.88 -3.17 -15.56
CA GLU A 91 -8.38 -4.37 -14.87
C GLU A 91 -9.12 -4.61 -13.55
N GLU A 92 -9.31 -3.55 -12.76
CA GLU A 92 -9.96 -3.63 -11.44
C GLU A 92 -11.42 -4.06 -11.52
N THR A 93 -12.12 -3.71 -12.61
CA THR A 93 -13.52 -4.08 -12.85
C THR A 93 -13.70 -5.41 -13.59
N SER A 94 -12.71 -5.82 -14.39
CA SER A 94 -12.80 -7.05 -15.19
C SER A 94 -12.20 -8.28 -14.50
N SER A 95 -11.24 -8.09 -13.59
CA SER A 95 -10.56 -9.16 -12.86
C SER A 95 -11.05 -9.27 -11.43
N ASP A 96 -11.06 -10.50 -10.91
CA ASP A 96 -11.31 -10.78 -9.50
C ASP A 96 -10.14 -10.32 -8.61
N ASP A 97 -8.92 -10.31 -9.14
CA ASP A 97 -7.71 -9.87 -8.43
C ASP A 97 -7.59 -8.33 -8.41
N PHE A 98 -6.94 -7.80 -7.38
CA PHE A 98 -6.62 -6.37 -7.28
C PHE A 98 -5.54 -5.98 -8.30
N SER A 99 -5.76 -4.87 -8.99
CA SER A 99 -4.77 -4.31 -9.91
C SER A 99 -3.49 -3.89 -9.17
N PRO A 100 -2.29 -4.05 -9.79
CA PRO A 100 -1.02 -3.74 -9.14
C PRO A 100 -0.76 -2.23 -9.15
N LEU A 101 -1.27 -1.53 -8.12
CA LEU A 101 -0.96 -0.13 -7.86
C LEU A 101 0.14 0.03 -6.79
N PRO A 102 0.89 1.15 -6.81
CA PRO A 102 1.77 1.51 -5.70
C PRO A 102 1.00 1.54 -4.39
N ARG A 103 1.62 1.04 -3.32
CA ARG A 103 0.97 0.91 -2.01
C ARG A 103 0.46 2.24 -1.44
N ASP A 104 1.11 3.32 -1.79
CA ASP A 104 0.88 4.69 -1.32
C ASP A 104 0.27 5.59 -2.42
N TYR A 105 -0.41 4.98 -3.41
CA TYR A 105 -0.96 5.71 -4.54
C TYR A 105 -1.97 6.79 -4.11
N VAL A 106 -2.70 6.58 -3.00
CA VAL A 106 -3.72 7.51 -2.50
C VAL A 106 -3.07 8.76 -1.93
N GLU A 107 -2.10 8.58 -1.03
CA GLU A 107 -1.36 9.64 -0.35
C GLU A 107 -0.55 10.46 -1.36
N LEU A 108 0.14 9.78 -2.28
CA LEU A 108 0.96 10.41 -3.31
C LEU A 108 0.10 11.20 -4.29
N SER A 109 -0.97 10.59 -4.82
CA SER A 109 -1.84 11.28 -5.77
C SER A 109 -2.53 12.49 -5.15
N ASN A 110 -3.03 12.39 -3.91
CA ASN A 110 -3.63 13.52 -3.20
C ASN A 110 -2.62 14.67 -3.02
N THR A 111 -1.39 14.36 -2.61
CA THR A 111 -0.34 15.36 -2.41
C THR A 111 0.03 16.06 -3.71
N LEU A 112 0.23 15.32 -4.81
CA LEU A 112 0.58 15.88 -6.11
C LEU A 112 -0.57 16.68 -6.73
N LEU A 113 -1.81 16.18 -6.65
CA LEU A 113 -2.98 16.88 -7.20
C LEU A 113 -3.31 18.16 -6.43
N HIS A 114 -2.93 18.24 -5.15
CA HIS A 114 -3.14 19.44 -4.34
C HIS A 114 -2.04 20.50 -4.55
N LEU A 115 -0.76 20.09 -4.64
CA LEU A 115 0.38 21.03 -4.62
C LEU A 115 1.05 21.22 -5.99
N ALA A 116 0.81 20.33 -6.95
CA ALA A 116 1.46 20.31 -8.25
C ALA A 116 0.48 19.98 -9.39
N SER A 117 -0.78 20.43 -9.27
CA SER A 117 -1.80 20.25 -10.32
C SER A 117 -1.42 20.88 -11.66
N ASP A 118 -0.58 21.92 -11.63
CA ASP A 118 -0.05 22.65 -12.79
C ASP A 118 1.04 21.86 -13.54
N ASP A 119 1.67 20.88 -12.90
CA ASP A 119 2.72 20.09 -13.53
C ASP A 119 2.18 18.97 -14.42
N PHE A 120 0.89 18.63 -14.29
CA PHE A 120 0.23 17.60 -15.09
C PHE A 120 0.20 17.98 -16.59
N PRO A 121 0.52 17.05 -17.49
CA PRO A 121 0.46 17.31 -18.93
C PRO A 121 -0.95 17.72 -19.38
N LEU A 122 -1.04 18.57 -20.40
CA LEU A 122 -2.33 19.09 -20.92
C LEU A 122 -3.31 17.97 -21.35
N HIS A 123 -2.78 16.84 -21.82
CA HIS A 123 -3.55 15.65 -22.21
C HIS A 123 -4.09 14.84 -21.01
N SER A 124 -3.52 15.06 -19.83
CA SER A 124 -3.95 14.46 -18.56
C SER A 124 -4.54 15.56 -17.68
N SER A 125 -5.78 15.98 -17.99
CA SER A 125 -6.47 16.97 -17.14
C SER A 125 -6.52 16.47 -15.69
N SER A 126 -6.03 17.28 -14.75
CA SER A 126 -5.99 16.97 -13.32
C SER A 126 -7.35 16.52 -12.80
N ASP A 127 -8.44 17.07 -13.34
CA ASP A 127 -9.80 16.73 -12.93
C ASP A 127 -10.23 15.35 -13.41
N LYS A 128 -9.83 14.94 -14.62
CA LYS A 128 -10.06 13.57 -15.10
C LYS A 128 -9.29 12.56 -14.27
N VAL A 129 -8.05 12.87 -13.88
CA VAL A 129 -7.26 12.02 -12.97
C VAL A 129 -7.96 11.87 -11.61
N LYS A 130 -8.51 12.94 -11.04
CA LYS A 130 -9.27 12.89 -9.78
C LYS A 130 -10.51 12.01 -9.89
N ILE A 131 -11.22 12.05 -11.02
CA ILE A 131 -12.41 11.20 -11.26
C ILE A 131 -11.97 9.73 -11.32
N LEU A 132 -10.99 9.40 -12.15
CA LEU A 132 -10.50 8.03 -12.29
C LEU A 132 -10.00 7.43 -10.97
N LEU A 133 -9.28 8.21 -10.15
CA LEU A 133 -8.84 7.74 -8.83
C LEU A 133 -10.00 7.46 -7.87
N LYS A 134 -11.10 8.22 -7.96
CA LYS A 134 -12.31 7.96 -7.18
C LYS A 134 -13.00 6.69 -7.67
N ASP A 135 -13.14 6.51 -8.97
CA ASP A 135 -13.77 5.33 -9.57
C ASP A 135 -12.97 4.06 -9.22
N ILE A 136 -11.63 4.12 -9.29
CA ILE A 136 -10.74 3.02 -8.87
C ILE A 136 -10.92 2.71 -7.38
N ARG A 137 -10.98 3.73 -6.52
CA ARG A 137 -11.20 3.53 -5.07
C ARG A 137 -12.56 2.91 -4.80
N GLU A 138 -13.60 3.31 -5.51
CA GLU A 138 -14.95 2.75 -5.37
C GLU A 138 -15.00 1.28 -5.81
N ALA A 139 -14.40 0.95 -6.97
CA ALA A 139 -14.27 -0.42 -7.46
C ALA A 139 -13.51 -1.31 -6.46
N ARG A 140 -12.38 -0.83 -5.94
CA ARG A 140 -11.58 -1.52 -4.93
C ARG A 140 -12.33 -1.72 -3.62
N GLN A 141 -13.06 -0.70 -3.14
CA GLN A 141 -13.90 -0.84 -1.95
C GLN A 141 -15.02 -1.87 -2.15
N ALA A 142 -15.62 -1.95 -3.34
CA ALA A 142 -16.59 -2.99 -3.65
C ALA A 142 -15.97 -4.39 -3.61
N LYS A 143 -14.79 -4.57 -4.22
CA LYS A 143 -14.03 -5.83 -4.19
C LYS A 143 -13.61 -6.23 -2.78
N ILE A 144 -13.13 -5.28 -1.98
CA ILE A 144 -12.81 -5.48 -0.56
C ILE A 144 -14.04 -5.96 0.24
N ARG A 145 -15.23 -5.40 -0.02
CA ARG A 145 -16.46 -5.85 0.64
C ARG A 145 -16.81 -7.29 0.28
N VAL A 146 -16.61 -7.69 -0.97
CA VAL A 146 -16.76 -9.09 -1.40
C VAL A 146 -15.72 -9.98 -0.72
N GLY A 147 -14.45 -9.57 -0.71
CA GLY A 147 -13.35 -10.28 -0.06
C GLY A 147 -13.52 -10.42 1.46
N ALA A 148 -14.18 -9.47 2.11
CA ALA A 148 -14.53 -9.54 3.53
C ALA A 148 -15.47 -10.72 3.84
N GLY A 149 -16.27 -11.18 2.86
CA GLY A 149 -17.10 -12.38 2.99
C GLY A 149 -16.30 -13.68 3.07
N ALA A 150 -15.06 -13.69 2.60
CA ALA A 150 -14.14 -14.83 2.69
C ALA A 150 -13.34 -14.87 4.01
N LEU A 151 -13.63 -13.97 4.95
CA LEU A 151 -12.96 -13.90 6.24
C LEU A 151 -13.19 -15.19 7.04
N ASN A 152 -12.11 -15.86 7.41
CA ASN A 152 -12.10 -17.07 8.22
C ASN A 152 -11.04 -16.94 9.34
N PRO A 153 -11.06 -17.78 10.38
CA PRO A 153 -10.14 -17.66 11.53
C PRO A 153 -8.69 -18.07 11.24
N VAL A 154 -8.36 -18.52 10.03
CA VAL A 154 -7.05 -19.09 9.69
C VAL A 154 -6.26 -18.14 8.81
N HIS A 155 -6.80 -17.80 7.64
CA HIS A 155 -6.07 -17.08 6.61
C HIS A 155 -7.01 -16.27 5.71
N LEU A 156 -6.63 -15.01 5.45
CA LEU A 156 -7.22 -14.20 4.40
C LEU A 156 -6.10 -13.50 3.61
N ALA A 157 -6.07 -13.70 2.30
CA ALA A 157 -5.18 -12.99 1.40
C ALA A 157 -5.95 -12.01 0.52
N MET A 158 -5.52 -10.76 0.54
CA MET A 158 -5.94 -9.71 -0.40
C MET A 158 -4.68 -8.98 -0.86
N PRO A 159 -3.97 -9.49 -1.89
CA PRO A 159 -2.74 -8.88 -2.37
C PRO A 159 -3.01 -7.50 -3.00
N HIS A 160 -1.97 -6.69 -3.14
CA HIS A 160 -2.02 -5.36 -3.78
C HIS A 160 -2.91 -4.31 -3.11
N LEU A 161 -3.34 -4.51 -1.87
CA LEU A 161 -3.97 -3.45 -1.09
C LEU A 161 -3.00 -2.29 -0.77
N SER A 162 -3.53 -1.08 -0.86
CA SER A 162 -2.83 0.15 -0.47
C SER A 162 -2.72 0.30 1.05
N SER A 163 -1.79 1.13 1.49
CA SER A 163 -1.58 1.48 2.89
C SER A 163 -2.85 2.10 3.49
N MET A 164 -3.52 2.98 2.75
CA MET A 164 -4.77 3.61 3.17
C MET A 164 -5.91 2.59 3.30
N GLU A 165 -6.09 1.69 2.33
CA GLU A 165 -7.11 0.63 2.43
C GLU A 165 -6.83 -0.30 3.60
N ILE A 166 -5.58 -0.74 3.80
CA ILE A 166 -5.19 -1.55 4.95
C ILE A 166 -5.51 -0.84 6.27
N LEU A 167 -5.24 0.47 6.33
CA LEU A 167 -5.50 1.29 7.50
C LEU A 167 -7.00 1.41 7.80
N GLU A 168 -7.84 1.57 6.78
CA GLU A 168 -9.31 1.58 6.90
C GLU A 168 -9.86 0.23 7.36
N LEU A 169 -9.30 -0.88 6.87
CA LEU A 169 -9.77 -2.24 7.17
C LEU A 169 -9.30 -2.77 8.53
N ARG A 170 -8.10 -2.36 8.97
CA ARG A 170 -7.43 -2.90 10.15
C ARG A 170 -8.30 -3.02 11.41
N PRO A 171 -9.02 -1.99 11.88
CA PRO A 171 -9.77 -2.10 13.13
C PRO A 171 -10.89 -3.14 13.06
N THR A 172 -11.62 -3.18 11.94
CA THR A 172 -12.73 -4.11 11.72
C THR A 172 -12.22 -5.54 11.58
N PHE A 173 -11.21 -5.75 10.73
CA PHE A 173 -10.68 -7.08 10.42
C PHE A 173 -9.95 -7.69 11.62
N SER A 174 -9.16 -6.90 12.35
CA SER A 174 -8.47 -7.39 13.55
C SER A 174 -9.46 -7.86 14.61
N THR A 175 -10.54 -7.09 14.81
CA THR A 175 -11.58 -7.45 15.77
C THR A 175 -12.35 -8.69 15.31
N ALA A 176 -12.80 -8.72 14.06
CA ALA A 176 -13.56 -9.85 13.52
C ALA A 176 -12.74 -11.15 13.53
N PHE A 177 -11.47 -11.08 13.10
CA PHE A 177 -10.56 -12.23 13.10
C PHE A 177 -10.32 -12.75 14.52
N GLN A 178 -10.09 -11.85 15.49
CA GLN A 178 -9.95 -12.24 16.89
C GLN A 178 -11.20 -12.96 17.41
N ARG A 179 -12.40 -12.46 17.10
CA ARG A 179 -13.66 -13.09 17.53
C ARG A 179 -13.91 -14.42 16.86
N LEU A 180 -13.69 -14.53 15.56
CA LEU A 180 -13.79 -15.79 14.82
C LEU A 180 -12.83 -16.83 15.39
N ARG A 181 -11.62 -16.40 15.80
CA ARG A 181 -10.64 -17.26 16.45
C ARG A 181 -11.07 -17.71 17.84
N GLU A 182 -11.59 -16.81 18.67
CA GLU A 182 -12.12 -17.14 20.00
C GLU A 182 -13.30 -18.13 19.94
N LEU A 183 -14.10 -18.08 18.88
CA LEU A 183 -15.23 -18.99 18.68
C LEU A 183 -14.82 -20.33 18.03
N ASN A 184 -13.63 -20.42 17.43
CA ASN A 184 -13.20 -21.62 16.74
C ASN A 184 -12.54 -22.59 17.75
N PRO A 185 -13.15 -23.75 18.05
CA PRO A 185 -12.58 -24.73 18.98
C PRO A 185 -11.24 -25.31 18.50
N GLU A 186 -10.95 -25.24 17.19
CA GLU A 186 -9.70 -25.71 16.58
C GLU A 186 -8.68 -24.58 16.35
N ALA A 187 -8.93 -23.38 16.87
CA ALA A 187 -8.05 -22.22 16.67
C ALA A 187 -6.59 -22.49 17.08
N GLU A 188 -6.37 -23.15 18.21
CA GLU A 188 -5.02 -23.48 18.71
C GLU A 188 -4.28 -24.45 17.77
N ARG A 189 -5.00 -25.42 17.18
CA ARG A 189 -4.45 -26.35 16.19
C ARG A 189 -4.05 -25.59 14.91
N HIS A 190 -4.92 -24.72 14.41
CA HIS A 190 -4.64 -23.93 13.21
C HIS A 190 -3.47 -22.95 13.43
N GLU A 191 -3.32 -22.37 14.62
CA GLU A 191 -2.20 -21.48 14.95
C GLU A 191 -0.87 -22.25 15.04
N ALA A 192 -0.87 -23.45 15.62
CA ALA A 192 0.29 -24.33 15.65
C ALA A 192 0.72 -24.74 14.23
N ILE A 193 -0.23 -25.10 13.37
CA ILE A 193 0.02 -25.43 11.98
C ILE A 193 0.59 -24.20 11.27
N ALA A 194 -0.08 -23.04 11.32
CA ALA A 194 0.38 -21.81 10.66
C ALA A 194 1.77 -21.36 11.13
N GLY A 195 2.06 -21.45 12.42
CA GLY A 195 3.40 -21.19 12.99
C GLY A 195 4.46 -22.12 12.40
N MET A 196 4.15 -23.41 12.25
CA MET A 196 5.04 -24.39 11.63
C MET A 196 5.32 -24.07 10.15
N TRP A 197 4.32 -23.60 9.39
CA TRP A 197 4.49 -23.15 8.00
C TRP A 197 5.38 -21.89 7.90
N LEU A 198 5.32 -20.98 8.87
CA LEU A 198 6.11 -19.76 8.91
C LEU A 198 7.58 -19.99 9.32
N GLU A 199 7.84 -20.90 10.26
CA GLU A 199 9.21 -21.24 10.67
C GLU A 199 9.97 -22.02 9.59
N LYS A 200 9.24 -22.76 8.75
CA LYS A 200 9.79 -23.65 7.72
C LYS A 200 9.33 -23.28 6.31
N GLU A 201 9.35 -21.99 5.97
CA GLU A 201 8.91 -21.47 4.66
C GLU A 201 9.45 -22.25 3.45
N GLY A 202 10.71 -22.70 3.49
CA GLY A 202 11.32 -23.46 2.40
C GLY A 202 10.83 -24.91 2.27
N GLU A 203 10.34 -25.50 3.36
CA GLU A 203 9.81 -26.87 3.42
C GLU A 203 8.30 -26.86 3.10
N ALA A 204 7.61 -25.83 3.59
CA ALA A 204 6.25 -25.43 3.24
C ALA A 204 6.04 -25.26 1.73
N ARG A 205 6.89 -24.44 1.08
CA ARG A 205 6.84 -24.26 -0.39
C ARG A 205 7.02 -25.58 -1.14
N ARG A 206 7.97 -26.42 -0.69
CA ARG A 206 8.25 -27.71 -1.31
C ARG A 206 7.06 -28.68 -1.20
N ARG A 207 6.39 -28.73 -0.04
CA ARG A 207 5.18 -29.56 0.17
C ARG A 207 3.99 -29.08 -0.64
N ALA A 208 3.79 -27.77 -0.77
CA ALA A 208 2.76 -27.20 -1.62
C ALA A 208 2.99 -27.51 -3.11
N GLU A 209 4.25 -27.46 -3.58
CA GLU A 209 4.64 -27.85 -4.94
C GLU A 209 4.42 -29.35 -5.20
N LEU A 210 4.57 -30.19 -4.17
CA LEU A 210 4.33 -31.63 -4.22
C LEU A 210 2.85 -32.03 -4.04
N GLY A 211 1.97 -31.08 -3.71
CA GLY A 211 0.54 -31.34 -3.49
C GLY A 211 0.22 -32.13 -2.23
N GLU A 212 1.16 -32.23 -1.30
CA GLU A 212 0.98 -32.91 -0.01
C GLU A 212 0.28 -31.96 0.99
N PHE A 213 -1.04 -31.83 0.85
CA PHE A 213 -1.88 -31.33 1.93
C PHE A 213 -2.33 -32.53 2.76
N GLU A 214 -1.98 -32.57 4.04
CA GLU A 214 -2.32 -33.66 4.95
C GLU A 214 -3.84 -33.94 4.91
N ARG A 215 -4.20 -35.06 4.28
CA ARG A 215 -5.51 -35.71 4.43
C ARG A 215 -5.36 -36.73 5.56
N GLY A 216 -5.74 -36.33 6.77
CA GLY A 216 -5.73 -37.15 7.99
C GLY A 216 -5.64 -36.17 9.15
N ASP A 217 -6.70 -35.92 9.90
CA ASP A 217 -7.18 -36.81 10.97
C ASP A 217 -8.71 -36.70 11.19
N ALA A 218 -9.52 -36.85 10.14
CA ALA A 218 -10.99 -36.83 10.26
C ALA A 218 -11.65 -38.23 10.20
N GLN A 219 -10.89 -39.31 10.02
CA GLN A 219 -11.44 -40.65 9.78
C GLN A 219 -11.07 -41.75 10.79
N GLU A 220 -10.24 -41.48 11.81
CA GLU A 220 -9.87 -42.51 12.80
C GLU A 220 -10.79 -42.57 14.05
N GLY A 221 -11.88 -41.81 14.09
CA GLY A 221 -12.79 -41.77 15.25
C GLY A 221 -14.13 -42.52 15.11
N MET A 222 -14.38 -43.22 14.00
CA MET A 222 -15.69 -43.84 13.72
C MET A 222 -15.60 -45.33 13.36
N GLU A 223 -14.69 -46.09 13.95
CA GLU A 223 -14.75 -47.56 13.93
C GLU A 223 -14.23 -48.12 15.26
N GLU A 224 -15.04 -48.06 16.32
CA GLU A 224 -15.01 -49.01 17.45
C GLU A 224 -16.12 -48.68 18.46
N GLU A 225 -17.36 -49.07 18.14
CA GLU A 225 -18.36 -49.38 19.16
C GLU A 225 -19.29 -50.48 18.61
N TYR A 226 -19.03 -51.72 19.04
CA TYR A 226 -19.93 -52.88 18.95
C TYR A 226 -19.79 -53.71 20.22
#